data_AF-A0A7S0GCE4-F1
#
_entry.id   AF-A0A7S0GCE4-F1
#
_cell.length_a   1.000
_cell.length_b   1.000
_cell.length_c   1.000
_cell.angle_alpha   90.00
_cell.angle_beta   90.00
_cell.angle_gamma   90.00
#
_symmetry.space_group_name_H-M   'P 1'
#
loop_
_entity.id
_entity.type
_entity.pdbx_description
1 polymer ?
#
loop_
_entity_poly.entity_id
_entity_poly.type
_entity_poly.pdbx_seq_one_letter_code
_entity_poly.pdbx_strand_id
1 'polypeptide(L)'
;FEFMKKGENVVFLANHQSEADPQVFSILLEKIGRRREAEELVYVAGHKVTTDPLAIPFSMGRNLLCIHSKKHINVDPTTKESKTQQNVATMNQMLKMMRGGGVGIWVAPSGGRDRRDVDTCEVPVAPFDQK
;
A
#
# COMPACT_ATOMS: atom_id res chain seq x y z
N PHE A 1 -10.57 -7.51 11.78
CA PHE A 1 -11.80 -7.60 10.96
C PHE A 1 -13.08 -7.41 11.76
N GLU A 2 -13.22 -7.91 12.99
CA GLU A 2 -14.41 -7.62 13.82
C GLU A 2 -14.64 -6.12 14.07
N PHE A 3 -13.57 -5.34 14.29
CA PHE A 3 -13.66 -3.88 14.36
C PHE A 3 -14.21 -3.26 13.06
N MET A 4 -13.76 -3.74 11.90
CA MET A 4 -14.30 -3.31 10.59
C MET A 4 -15.79 -3.63 10.46
N LYS A 5 -16.24 -4.81 10.91
CA LYS A 5 -17.67 -5.18 10.92
C LYS A 5 -18.51 -4.28 11.82
N LYS A 6 -17.90 -3.67 12.85
CA LYS A 6 -18.54 -2.67 13.72
C LYS A 6 -18.49 -1.24 13.15
N GLY A 7 -17.95 -1.06 11.95
CA GLY A 7 -17.81 0.24 11.30
C GLY A 7 -16.53 1.01 11.66
N GLU A 8 -15.62 0.42 12.43
CA GLU A 8 -14.33 1.05 12.72
C GLU A 8 -13.36 0.89 11.54
N ASN A 9 -12.54 1.90 11.29
CA ASN A 9 -11.45 1.77 10.31
C ASN A 9 -10.25 1.08 10.95
N VAL A 10 -9.60 0.19 10.21
CA VAL A 10 -8.42 -0.55 10.67
C VAL A 10 -7.27 -0.28 9.71
N VAL A 11 -6.13 0.15 10.26
CA VAL A 11 -4.89 0.35 9.49
C VAL A 11 -3.90 -0.75 9.86
N PHE A 12 -3.48 -1.51 8.86
CA PHE A 12 -2.42 -2.51 8.97
C PHE A 12 -1.09 -1.84 8.63
N LEU A 13 -0.28 -1.58 9.67
CA LEU A 13 1.10 -1.13 9.51
C LEU A 13 1.97 -2.36 9.29
N ALA A 14 2.55 -2.49 8.11
CA ALA A 14 3.34 -3.66 7.72
C ALA A 14 4.71 -3.26 7.15
N ASN A 15 5.61 -4.23 7.06
CA ASN A 15 6.76 -4.13 6.15
C ASN A 15 6.30 -4.42 4.71
N HIS A 16 7.21 -4.28 3.75
CA HIS A 16 6.95 -4.53 2.35
C HIS A 16 8.13 -5.31 1.76
N GLN A 17 7.90 -6.39 1.03
CA GLN A 17 8.96 -7.25 0.50
C GLN A 17 8.90 -7.38 -1.01
N SER A 18 7.70 -7.41 -1.60
CA SER A 18 7.52 -7.59 -3.03
C SER A 18 6.34 -6.78 -3.57
N GLU A 19 6.34 -6.49 -4.86
CA GLU A 19 5.16 -5.86 -5.51
C GLU A 19 3.91 -6.78 -5.44
N ALA A 20 4.09 -8.07 -5.13
CA ALA A 20 3.04 -9.07 -5.01
C ALA A 20 2.46 -9.22 -3.59
N ASP A 21 2.90 -8.41 -2.63
CA ASP A 21 2.44 -8.47 -1.23
C ASP A 21 0.90 -8.38 -1.10
N PRO A 22 0.18 -7.55 -1.88
CA PRO A 22 -1.29 -7.55 -1.84
C PRO A 22 -1.90 -8.90 -2.23
N GLN A 23 -1.32 -9.61 -3.20
CA GLN A 23 -1.79 -10.93 -3.61
C GLN A 23 -1.47 -11.99 -2.56
N VAL A 24 -0.24 -11.98 -2.02
CA VAL A 24 0.16 -12.89 -0.95
C VAL A 24 -0.74 -12.73 0.26
N PHE A 25 -1.00 -11.49 0.69
CA PHE A 25 -1.86 -11.21 1.84
C PHE A 25 -3.30 -11.68 1.61
N SER A 26 -3.87 -11.42 0.42
CA SER A 26 -5.20 -11.93 0.03
C SER A 26 -5.29 -13.45 0.15
N ILE A 27 -4.33 -14.17 -0.45
CA ILE A 27 -4.30 -15.63 -0.45
C ILE A 27 -4.18 -16.19 0.96
N LEU A 28 -3.36 -15.57 1.82
CA LEU A 28 -3.20 -16.01 3.21
C LEU A 28 -4.48 -15.78 4.02
N LEU A 29 -5.18 -14.65 3.81
CA LEU A 29 -6.47 -14.37 4.44
C LEU A 29 -7.55 -15.36 3.97
N GLU A 30 -7.59 -15.66 2.67
CA GLU A 30 -8.51 -16.66 2.11
C GLU A 30 -8.33 -18.03 2.77
N LYS A 31 -7.07 -18.47 2.97
CA LYS A 31 -6.75 -19.73 3.64
C LYS A 31 -7.26 -19.85 5.08
N ILE A 32 -7.47 -18.72 5.77
CA ILE A 32 -8.02 -18.69 7.13
C ILE A 32 -9.51 -18.31 7.15
N GLY A 33 -10.21 -18.41 6.02
CA GLY A 33 -11.64 -18.15 5.94
C GLY A 33 -12.01 -16.67 6.01
N ARG A 34 -11.15 -15.78 5.48
CA ARG A 34 -11.35 -14.32 5.43
C ARG A 34 -11.39 -13.80 3.98
N ARG A 35 -11.96 -14.58 3.06
CA ARG A 35 -12.03 -14.24 1.63
C ARG A 35 -12.69 -12.88 1.38
N ARG A 36 -13.83 -12.61 2.04
CA ARG A 36 -14.56 -11.35 1.85
C ARG A 36 -13.72 -10.16 2.30
N GLU A 37 -13.09 -10.26 3.46
CA GLU A 37 -12.24 -9.20 3.95
C GLU A 37 -10.99 -9.01 3.09
N ALA A 38 -10.43 -10.09 2.54
CA ALA A 38 -9.31 -10.02 1.60
C ALA A 38 -9.64 -9.22 0.32
N GLU A 39 -10.86 -9.37 -0.20
CA GLU A 39 -11.34 -8.66 -1.39
C GLU A 39 -11.63 -7.18 -1.14
N GLU A 40 -12.01 -6.81 0.08
CA GLU A 40 -12.40 -5.45 0.46
C GLU A 40 -11.22 -4.59 0.94
N LEU A 41 -10.06 -5.19 1.26
CA LEU A 41 -8.87 -4.46 1.71
C LEU A 41 -8.35 -3.48 0.65
N VAL A 42 -7.94 -2.30 1.12
CA VAL A 42 -7.32 -1.25 0.30
C VAL A 42 -5.83 -1.16 0.62
N TYR A 43 -4.99 -1.09 -0.42
CA TYR A 43 -3.53 -1.05 -0.28
C TYR A 43 -3.01 0.32 -0.70
N VAL A 44 -2.22 0.95 0.17
CA VAL A 44 -1.44 2.12 -0.21
C VAL A 44 -0.23 1.65 -1.00
N ALA A 45 -0.17 2.04 -2.28
CA ALA A 45 0.83 1.55 -3.21
C ALA A 45 1.61 2.70 -3.87
N GLY A 46 2.87 2.43 -4.21
CA GLY A 46 3.71 3.36 -4.95
C GLY A 46 3.35 3.38 -6.44
N HIS A 47 3.57 4.50 -7.12
CA HIS A 47 3.27 4.66 -8.55
C HIS A 47 3.85 3.59 -9.49
N LYS A 48 4.96 2.91 -9.12
CA LYS A 48 5.58 1.86 -9.95
C LYS A 48 4.63 0.72 -10.32
N VAL A 49 3.74 0.31 -9.40
CA VAL A 49 2.81 -0.80 -9.67
C VAL A 49 1.76 -0.45 -10.74
N THR A 50 1.63 0.83 -11.07
CA THR A 50 0.75 1.34 -12.13
C THR A 50 1.47 1.72 -13.42
N THR A 51 2.81 1.64 -13.46
CA THR A 51 3.60 2.02 -14.64
C THR A 51 4.45 0.89 -15.19
N ASP A 52 4.82 -0.10 -14.38
CA ASP A 52 5.50 -1.30 -14.85
C ASP A 52 4.49 -2.21 -15.59
N PRO A 53 4.69 -2.49 -16.91
CA PRO A 53 3.78 -3.34 -17.68
C PRO A 53 3.56 -4.74 -17.09
N LEU A 54 4.55 -5.27 -16.35
CA LEU A 54 4.43 -6.57 -15.70
C LEU A 54 3.61 -6.51 -14.41
N ALA A 55 3.59 -5.36 -13.72
CA ALA A 55 2.85 -5.18 -12.48
C ALA A 55 1.39 -4.77 -12.72
N ILE A 56 1.11 -4.02 -13.79
CA ILE A 56 -0.22 -3.47 -14.09
C ILE A 56 -1.34 -4.52 -14.00
N PRO A 57 -1.24 -5.72 -14.63
CA PRO A 57 -2.31 -6.71 -14.57
C PRO A 57 -2.65 -7.14 -13.13
N PHE A 58 -1.64 -7.27 -12.27
CA PHE A 58 -1.83 -7.65 -10.87
C PHE A 58 -2.41 -6.51 -10.03
N SER A 59 -2.01 -5.27 -10.33
CA SER A 59 -2.52 -4.05 -9.69
C SER A 59 -3.98 -3.80 -10.01
N MET A 60 -4.41 -4.04 -11.26
CA MET A 60 -5.80 -3.87 -11.68
C MET A 60 -6.78 -4.76 -10.92
N GLY A 61 -6.31 -5.88 -10.35
CA GLY A 61 -7.10 -6.78 -9.52
C GLY A 61 -7.16 -6.42 -8.04
N ARG A 62 -6.69 -5.24 -7.62
CA ARG A 62 -6.63 -4.83 -6.20
C ARG A 62 -7.19 -3.43 -5.99
N ASN A 63 -7.72 -3.17 -4.79
CA ASN A 63 -8.12 -1.83 -4.39
C ASN A 63 -6.89 -1.05 -3.97
N LEU A 64 -6.50 -0.03 -4.74
CA LEU A 64 -5.26 0.70 -4.53
C LEU A 64 -5.51 2.18 -4.24
N LEU A 65 -4.78 2.72 -3.27
CA LEU A 65 -4.52 4.14 -3.11
C LEU A 65 -3.11 4.42 -3.61
N CYS A 66 -3.00 4.87 -4.85
CA CYS A 66 -1.72 5.10 -5.50
C CYS A 66 -1.14 6.46 -5.10
N ILE A 67 0.08 6.45 -4.58
CA ILE A 67 0.83 7.63 -4.19
C ILE A 67 2.23 7.63 -4.81
N HIS A 68 2.75 8.82 -5.07
CA HIS A 68 4.15 9.03 -5.37
C HIS A 68 4.93 9.08 -4.05
N SER A 69 5.82 8.10 -3.84
CA SER A 69 6.65 8.07 -2.63
C SER A 69 7.53 9.32 -2.52
N LYS A 70 7.84 9.74 -1.28
CA LYS A 70 8.81 10.82 -1.00
C LYS A 70 10.15 10.59 -1.71
N LYS A 71 10.58 9.33 -1.85
CA LYS A 71 11.81 8.91 -2.54
C LYS A 71 11.82 9.28 -4.03
N HIS A 72 10.65 9.43 -4.66
CA HIS A 72 10.53 9.64 -6.11
C HIS A 72 9.88 10.97 -6.52
N ILE A 73 9.26 11.70 -5.59
CA ILE A 73 8.56 12.96 -5.90
C ILE A 73 9.50 14.10 -6.29
N ASN A 74 10.74 14.09 -5.80
CA ASN A 74 11.74 15.14 -6.06
C ASN A 74 12.72 14.79 -7.20
N VAL A 75 12.60 13.62 -7.83
CA VAL A 75 13.54 13.15 -8.86
C VAL A 75 13.47 14.01 -10.12
N ASP A 76 12.28 14.49 -10.46
CA ASP A 76 12.04 15.37 -11.60
C ASP A 76 11.26 16.61 -11.13
N PRO A 77 11.91 17.79 -11.11
CA PRO A 77 11.29 19.04 -10.66
C PRO A 77 10.05 19.43 -11.49
N THR A 78 10.01 19.07 -12.77
CA THR A 78 8.95 19.49 -13.69
C THR A 78 7.63 18.76 -13.42
N THR A 79 7.70 17.50 -12.96
CA THR A 79 6.53 16.69 -12.63
C THR A 79 6.14 16.72 -11.16
N LYS A 80 6.94 17.38 -10.30
CA LYS A 80 6.74 17.43 -8.85
C LYS A 80 5.38 17.98 -8.45
N GLU A 81 4.95 19.07 -9.05
CA GLU A 81 3.67 19.71 -8.71
C GLU A 81 2.50 18.78 -9.03
N SER A 82 2.47 18.22 -10.24
CA SER A 82 1.44 17.26 -10.66
C SER A 82 1.40 16.03 -9.74
N LYS A 83 2.56 15.45 -9.41
CA LYS A 83 2.67 14.32 -8.47
C LYS A 83 2.15 14.68 -7.07
N THR A 84 2.40 15.90 -6.62
CA THR A 84 1.92 16.39 -5.31
C THR A 84 0.40 16.55 -5.32
N GLN A 85 -0.16 17.14 -6.38
CA GLN A 85 -1.61 17.28 -6.54
C GLN A 85 -2.31 15.91 -6.59
N GLN A 86 -1.73 14.93 -7.30
CA GLN A 86 -2.24 13.56 -7.32
C GLN A 86 -2.23 12.94 -5.93
N ASN A 87 -1.14 13.07 -5.16
CA ASN A 87 -1.10 12.59 -3.78
C ASN A 87 -2.19 13.23 -2.92
N VAL A 88 -2.40 14.55 -3.02
CA VAL A 88 -3.46 15.25 -2.28
C VAL A 88 -4.85 14.70 -2.65
N ALA A 89 -5.11 14.46 -3.94
CA ALA A 89 -6.36 13.86 -4.39
C ALA A 89 -6.57 12.46 -3.82
N THR A 90 -5.53 11.61 -3.83
CA THR A 90 -5.56 10.26 -3.23
C THR A 90 -5.83 10.33 -1.73
N MET A 91 -5.21 11.27 -1.00
CA MET A 91 -5.44 11.45 0.44
C MET A 91 -6.88 11.90 0.74
N ASN A 92 -7.45 12.77 -0.09
CA ASN A 92 -8.85 13.18 0.04
C ASN A 92 -9.81 12.01 -0.21
N GLN A 93 -9.51 11.14 -1.18
CA GLN A 93 -10.27 9.91 -1.42
C GLN A 93 -10.17 8.96 -0.21
N MET A 94 -8.96 8.77 0.34
CA MET A 94 -8.75 7.98 1.55
C MET A 94 -9.58 8.52 2.73
N LEU A 95 -9.55 9.83 2.96
CA LEU A 95 -10.34 10.47 4.01
C LEU A 95 -11.85 10.26 3.80
N LYS A 96 -12.33 10.37 2.56
CA LYS A 96 -13.74 10.10 2.22
C LYS A 96 -14.12 8.66 2.54
N MET A 97 -13.29 7.68 2.18
CA MET A 97 -13.53 6.26 2.49
C MET A 97 -13.56 6.04 4.01
N MET A 98 -12.57 6.56 4.74
CA MET A 98 -12.51 6.40 6.20
C MET A 98 -13.70 7.05 6.91
N ARG A 99 -14.25 8.16 6.41
CA ARG A 99 -15.49 8.74 6.93
C ARG A 99 -16.70 7.82 6.77
N GLY A 100 -16.69 6.92 5.78
CA GLY A 100 -17.72 5.90 5.59
C GLY A 100 -17.66 4.78 6.63
N GLY A 101 -16.52 4.58 7.30
CA GLY A 101 -16.32 3.53 8.29
C GLY A 101 -16.10 2.14 7.70
N GLY A 102 -15.61 1.23 8.54
CA GLY A 102 -15.44 -0.19 8.19
C GLY A 102 -14.31 -0.49 7.19
N VAL A 103 -13.45 0.47 6.89
CA VAL A 103 -12.39 0.32 5.88
C VAL A 103 -11.13 -0.32 6.49
N GLY A 104 -10.57 -1.30 5.81
CA GLY A 104 -9.26 -1.87 6.12
C GLY A 104 -8.21 -1.34 5.15
N ILE A 105 -7.17 -0.70 5.67
CA ILE A 105 -6.10 -0.08 4.87
C ILE A 105 -4.77 -0.73 5.21
N TRP A 106 -4.09 -1.30 4.22
CA TRP A 106 -2.74 -1.79 4.35
C TRP A 106 -1.75 -0.72 3.89
N VAL A 107 -0.74 -0.44 4.71
CA VAL A 107 0.30 0.54 4.40
C VAL A 107 1.66 0.05 4.88
N ALA A 108 2.68 0.31 4.07
CA ALA A 108 4.09 0.13 4.45
C ALA A 108 4.77 1.48 4.70
N PRO A 109 4.90 1.92 5.96
CA PRO A 109 5.41 3.25 6.28
C PRO A 109 6.89 3.47 5.92
N SER A 110 7.66 2.40 5.69
CA SER A 110 9.04 2.48 5.17
C SER A 110 9.10 3.09 3.75
N GLY A 111 7.95 3.13 3.05
CA GLY A 111 7.81 3.68 1.71
C GLY A 111 8.53 2.89 0.61
N GLY A 112 8.99 1.67 0.92
CA GLY A 112 9.65 0.80 -0.05
C GLY A 112 9.93 -0.59 0.50
N ARG A 113 10.33 -1.49 -0.39
CA ARG A 113 10.64 -2.88 -0.05
C ARG A 113 11.87 -3.00 0.85
N ASP A 114 11.86 -3.99 1.72
CA ASP A 114 13.00 -4.48 2.47
C ASP A 114 14.17 -4.81 1.52
N ARG A 115 15.39 -4.70 2.02
CA ARG A 115 16.61 -4.88 1.23
C ARG A 115 17.49 -5.92 1.89
N ARG A 116 18.05 -6.79 1.06
CA ARG A 116 19.02 -7.78 1.51
C ARG A 116 20.30 -7.08 1.93
N ASP A 117 20.79 -7.42 3.11
CA ASP A 117 22.14 -7.11 3.55
C ASP A 117 23.13 -8.01 2.80
N VAL A 118 24.11 -7.41 2.14
CA VAL A 118 25.07 -8.14 1.29
C VAL A 118 26.13 -8.89 2.11
N ASP A 119 26.41 -8.43 3.33
CA ASP A 119 27.44 -9.00 4.19
C ASP A 119 26.86 -10.16 5.02
N THR A 120 25.66 -9.96 5.58
CA THR A 120 25.00 -10.97 6.43
C THR A 120 24.08 -11.91 5.66
N CYS A 121 23.75 -11.58 4.40
CA CYS A 121 22.79 -12.32 3.58
C CYS A 121 21.34 -12.31 4.11
N GLU A 122 21.04 -11.56 5.17
CA GLU A 122 19.71 -11.42 5.76
C GLU A 122 18.86 -10.36 5.05
N VAL A 123 17.54 -10.37 5.28
CA VAL A 123 16.61 -9.35 4.77
C VAL A 123 15.93 -8.67 5.95
N PRO A 124 16.56 -7.67 6.59
CA PRO A 124 15.97 -6.97 7.72
C PRO A 124 14.75 -6.14 7.28
N VAL A 125 13.80 -5.96 8.21
CA VAL A 125 12.65 -5.10 8.02
C VAL A 125 13.11 -3.64 7.92
N ALA A 126 12.71 -2.95 6.85
CA ALA A 126 13.03 -1.54 6.66
C ALA A 126 12.34 -0.69 7.75
N PRO A 127 13.05 0.30 8.32
CA PRO A 127 12.48 1.15 9.35
C PRO A 127 11.32 1.98 8.79
N PHE A 128 10.32 2.22 9.61
CA PHE A 128 9.20 3.09 9.28
C PHE A 128 9.66 4.56 9.20
N ASP A 129 9.08 5.31 8.26
CA ASP A 129 9.24 6.76 8.24
C ASP A 129 8.49 7.37 9.43
N GLN A 130 9.21 8.02 10.33
CA GLN A 130 8.66 8.68 11.52
C GLN A 130 8.29 10.16 11.27
N LYS A 131 8.54 10.68 10.06
CA LYS A 131 8.41 12.10 9.73
C LYS A 131 7.23 12.42 8.81
#